data_AF-A0A7W9YL34-F1
#
_entry.id   AF-A0A7W9YL34-F1
#
_cell.length_a   1.000
_cell.length_b   1.000
_cell.length_c   1.000
_cell.angle_alpha   90.00
_cell.angle_beta   90.00
_cell.angle_gamma   90.00
#
_symmetry.space_group_name_H-M   'P 1'
#
loop_
_entity.id
_entity.type
_entity.pdbx_description
1 polymer ?
#
loop_
_entity_poly.entity_id
_entity_poly.type
_entity_poly.pdbx_seq_one_letter_code
_entity_poly.pdbx_strand_id
1 'polypeptide(L)'
;MDSDIDTRLHDHVALAEIELYAEVLSAVAAAEERLSVEEIDRVLGVRPAVLDDGPCAVLPAAPPVAPPHCAAPRPRRSQLPTGPGTCRN
;
A
#
# COMPACT_ATOMS: atom_id res chain seq x y z
N MET A 1 28.40 11.54 -4.48
CA MET A 1 28.08 10.13 -4.74
C MET A 1 27.11 9.69 -3.65
N ASP A 2 25.84 10.03 -3.90
CA ASP A 2 24.62 9.27 -3.58
C ASP A 2 24.65 8.40 -2.31
N SER A 3 24.93 9.00 -1.15
CA SER A 3 24.83 8.31 0.15
C SER A 3 23.39 8.24 0.69
N ASP A 4 22.45 8.88 -0.01
CA ASP A 4 20.99 8.85 0.20
C ASP A 4 20.34 7.92 -0.83
N ILE A 5 20.86 6.69 -1.02
CA ILE A 5 20.01 5.63 -1.58
C ILE A 5 18.94 5.37 -0.53
N ASP A 6 17.87 6.13 -0.70
CA ASP A 6 16.61 6.24 0.00
C ASP A 6 16.33 5.02 0.89
N THR A 7 16.52 5.15 2.19
CA THR A 7 16.17 4.11 3.18
C THR A 7 14.68 3.77 3.18
N ARG A 8 13.84 4.58 2.51
CA ARG A 8 12.44 4.28 2.21
C ARG A 8 12.25 3.18 1.16
N LEU A 9 13.27 2.88 0.35
CA LEU A 9 13.27 1.75 -0.58
C LEU A 9 13.30 0.40 0.17
N HIS A 10 13.83 0.38 1.39
CA HIS A 10 13.84 -0.77 2.29
C HIS A 10 12.62 -0.76 3.22
N ASP A 11 11.45 -0.38 2.69
CA ASP A 11 10.20 -0.64 3.40
C ASP A 11 9.97 -2.16 3.42
N HIS A 12 9.95 -2.74 4.61
CA HIS A 12 9.62 -4.14 4.84
C HIS A 12 8.31 -4.57 4.16
N VAL A 13 7.31 -3.68 4.06
CA VAL A 13 6.07 -3.95 3.34
C VAL A 13 6.35 -4.07 1.84
N ALA A 14 7.09 -3.13 1.25
CA ALA A 14 7.45 -3.20 -0.17
C ALA A 14 8.30 -4.44 -0.49
N LEU A 15 9.22 -4.84 0.39
CA LEU A 15 10.00 -6.07 0.20
C LEU A 15 9.12 -7.32 0.28
N ALA A 16 8.19 -7.38 1.24
CA ALA A 16 7.22 -8.47 1.32
C ALA A 16 6.30 -8.53 0.09
N GLU A 17 5.88 -7.38 -0.44
CA GLU A 17 5.12 -7.31 -1.68
C GLU A 17 5.95 -7.81 -2.88
N ILE A 18 7.23 -7.43 -2.99
CA ILE A 18 8.12 -7.94 -4.05
C ILE A 18 8.24 -9.47 -3.98
N GLU A 19 8.42 -10.03 -2.80
CA GLU A 19 8.48 -11.49 -2.60
C GLU A 19 7.16 -12.15 -2.99
N LEU A 20 6.02 -11.59 -2.56
CA LEU A 20 4.68 -12.04 -2.96
C LEU A 20 4.48 -12.01 -4.49
N TYR A 21 4.90 -10.92 -5.16
CA TYR A 21 4.84 -10.83 -6.62
C TYR A 21 5.74 -11.87 -7.31
N ALA A 22 6.93 -12.13 -6.77
CA ALA A 22 7.83 -13.14 -7.30
C ALA A 22 7.24 -14.56 -7.20
N GLU A 23 6.53 -14.87 -6.11
CA GLU A 23 5.80 -16.13 -5.94
C GLU A 23 4.68 -16.29 -6.98
N VAL A 24 3.88 -15.26 -7.20
CA VAL A 24 2.83 -15.27 -8.23
C VAL A 24 3.42 -15.47 -9.63
N LEU A 25 4.50 -14.75 -9.98
CA LEU A 25 5.15 -14.90 -11.28
C LEU A 25 5.77 -16.30 -11.45
N SER A 26 6.29 -16.89 -10.38
CA SER A 26 6.81 -18.26 -10.39
C SER A 26 5.68 -19.27 -10.65
N ALA A 27 4.52 -19.09 -10.02
CA ALA A 27 3.34 -19.92 -10.27
C ALA A 27 2.84 -19.79 -11.71
N VAL A 28 2.81 -18.57 -12.26
CA VAL A 28 2.47 -18.33 -13.68
C VAL A 28 3.47 -19.01 -14.62
N ALA A 29 4.76 -18.93 -14.32
CA ALA A 29 5.80 -19.55 -15.15
C ALA A 29 5.76 -21.08 -15.11
N ALA A 30 5.26 -21.67 -14.03
CA ALA A 30 5.09 -23.11 -13.87
C ALA A 30 3.75 -23.63 -14.44
N ALA A 31 2.78 -22.76 -14.68
CA ALA A 31 1.48 -23.15 -15.20
C ALA A 31 1.52 -23.30 -16.73
N GLU A 32 0.85 -24.35 -17.22
CA GLU A 32 0.70 -24.60 -18.67
C GLU A 32 -0.30 -23.63 -19.32
N GLU A 33 -1.21 -23.07 -18.52
CA GLU A 33 -2.24 -22.12 -18.95
C GLU A 33 -2.39 -20.97 -17.95
N ARG A 34 -3.31 -20.04 -18.23
CA ARG A 34 -3.55 -18.90 -17.33
C ARG A 34 -4.10 -19.39 -16.00
N LEU A 35 -3.56 -18.86 -14.90
CA LEU A 35 -4.08 -19.12 -13.56
C LEU A 35 -5.54 -18.67 -13.45
N SER A 36 -6.36 -19.52 -12.86
CA SER A 36 -7.69 -19.17 -12.39
C SER A 36 -7.61 -18.27 -11.15
N VAL A 37 -8.73 -17.60 -10.82
CA VAL A 37 -8.82 -16.74 -9.64
C VAL A 37 -8.57 -17.55 -8.37
N GLU A 38 -9.09 -18.78 -8.30
CA GLU A 38 -8.93 -19.69 -7.17
C GLU A 38 -7.47 -20.13 -6.97
N GLU A 39 -6.70 -20.24 -8.05
CA GLU A 39 -5.27 -20.54 -7.99
C GLU A 39 -4.45 -19.33 -7.55
N ILE A 40 -4.81 -18.14 -8.04
CA ILE A 40 -4.22 -16.89 -7.57
C ILE A 40 -4.48 -16.72 -6.07
N ASP A 41 -5.72 -16.94 -5.61
CA ASP A 41 -6.07 -16.85 -4.19
C ASP A 41 -5.30 -17.86 -3.33
N ARG A 42 -4.99 -19.04 -3.88
CA ARG A 42 -4.17 -20.05 -3.21
C ARG A 42 -2.72 -19.59 -3.06
N VAL A 43 -2.11 -19.07 -4.13
CA VAL A 43 -0.73 -18.55 -4.11
C VAL A 43 -0.63 -17.35 -3.16
N LEU A 44 -1.62 -16.46 -3.18
CA LEU A 44 -1.69 -15.30 -2.31
C LEU A 44 -2.13 -15.63 -0.87
N GLY A 45 -2.51 -16.87 -0.57
CA GLY A 45 -2.98 -17.28 0.77
C GLY A 45 -4.28 -16.61 1.23
N VAL A 46 -5.09 -16.07 0.32
CA VAL A 46 -6.29 -15.25 0.62
C VAL A 46 -7.52 -16.10 0.94
N ARG A 47 -7.49 -17.39 0.62
CA ARG A 47 -8.59 -18.28 0.99
C ARG A 47 -8.70 -18.28 2.51
N PRO A 48 -9.88 -17.95 3.09
CA PRO A 48 -10.07 -18.15 4.51
C PRO A 48 -9.76 -19.62 4.76
N ALA A 49 -8.84 -19.89 5.70
CA ALA A 49 -8.79 -21.21 6.30
C ALA A 49 -10.24 -21.51 6.63
N VAL A 50 -10.83 -22.53 5.99
CA VAL A 50 -12.09 -23.08 6.47
C VAL A 50 -11.76 -23.36 7.92
N LEU A 51 -12.29 -22.53 8.82
CA LEU A 51 -12.13 -22.71 10.23
C LEU A 51 -12.75 -24.09 10.45
N ASP A 52 -11.90 -25.10 10.56
CA ASP A 52 -12.27 -26.48 10.91
C ASP A 52 -13.31 -26.34 12.02
N ASP A 53 -14.57 -26.75 11.74
CA ASP A 53 -15.83 -26.34 12.38
C ASP A 53 -15.76 -26.12 13.92
N GLY A 54 -15.13 -25.03 14.34
CA GLY A 54 -15.03 -24.58 15.72
C GLY A 54 -16.05 -23.48 15.94
N PRO A 55 -16.84 -23.50 17.03
CA PRO A 55 -17.97 -22.58 17.20
C PRO A 55 -17.49 -21.13 17.17
N CYS A 56 -17.81 -20.48 16.06
CA CYS A 56 -17.88 -19.05 15.81
C CYS A 56 -17.35 -18.19 16.97
N ALA A 57 -16.03 -17.97 17.02
CA ALA A 57 -15.50 -16.83 17.75
C ALA A 57 -15.90 -15.58 16.95
N VAL A 58 -17.14 -15.13 17.16
CA VAL A 58 -17.64 -13.83 16.72
C VAL A 58 -16.65 -12.80 17.26
N LEU A 59 -15.76 -12.31 16.40
CA LEU A 59 -15.00 -11.12 16.71
C LEU A 59 -16.03 -10.01 16.97
N PRO A 60 -15.97 -9.29 18.10
CA PRO A 60 -16.89 -8.19 18.35
C PRO A 60 -16.75 -7.22 17.19
N ALA A 61 -17.89 -6.84 16.60
CA ALA A 61 -17.96 -5.90 15.50
C ALA A 61 -17.06 -4.70 15.81
N ALA A 62 -16.06 -4.47 14.96
CA ALA A 62 -15.20 -3.31 15.08
C ALA A 62 -16.09 -2.05 15.18
N PRO A 63 -15.76 -1.09 16.05
CA PRO A 63 -16.48 0.19 16.06
C PRO A 63 -16.40 0.81 14.67
N PRO A 64 -17.41 1.59 14.24
CA PRO A 64 -17.42 2.18 12.91
C PRO A 64 -16.16 3.03 12.74
N VAL A 65 -15.24 2.55 11.90
CA VAL A 65 -14.13 3.36 11.41
C VAL A 65 -14.77 4.51 10.65
N ALA A 66 -14.70 5.71 11.23
CA ALA A 66 -15.12 6.92 10.54
C ALA A 66 -14.36 6.98 9.21
N PRO A 67 -15.02 7.34 8.08
CA PRO A 67 -14.32 7.54 6.83
C PRO A 67 -13.20 8.56 7.05
N PRO A 68 -12.02 8.42 6.41
CA PRO A 68 -10.99 9.43 6.51
C PRO A 68 -11.62 10.75 6.06
N HIS A 69 -11.80 11.68 7.01
CA HIS A 69 -12.25 13.01 6.69
C HIS A 69 -11.37 13.50 5.55
N CYS A 70 -11.97 13.81 4.39
CA CYS A 70 -11.29 14.46 3.29
C CYS A 70 -10.54 15.66 3.88
N ALA A 71 -9.24 15.51 4.08
CA ALA A 71 -8.41 16.60 4.55
C ALA A 71 -8.43 17.62 3.41
N ALA A 72 -9.18 18.69 3.61
CA ALA A 72 -9.19 19.82 2.69
C ALA A 72 -7.73 20.22 2.40
N PRO A 73 -7.37 20.53 1.15
CA PRO A 73 -6.02 20.98 0.84
C PRO A 73 -5.68 22.18 1.72
N ARG A 74 -4.61 22.07 2.51
CA ARG A 74 -4.10 23.18 3.32
C ARG A 74 -3.87 24.37 2.37
N PRO A 75 -4.33 25.60 2.71
CA PRO A 75 -4.06 26.75 1.87
C PRO A 75 -2.55 26.89 1.72
N ARG A 76 -2.10 26.84 0.46
CA ARG A 76 -0.71 27.07 0.07
C ARG A 76 -0.38 28.48 0.56
N ARG A 77 0.50 28.61 1.56
CA ARG A 77 0.98 29.90 2.05
C ARG A 77 1.60 30.61 0.85
N SER A 78 0.89 31.59 0.30
CA SER A 78 1.36 32.43 -0.80
C SER A 78 2.68 33.03 -0.36
N GLN A 79 3.79 32.55 -0.94
CA GLN A 79 5.05 33.26 -0.85
C GLN A 79 4.85 34.54 -1.64
N LEU A 80 4.51 35.62 -0.93
CA LEU A 80 4.53 36.97 -1.44
C LEU A 80 6.01 37.28 -1.77
N PRO A 81 6.35 37.71 -3.00
CA PRO A 81 7.69 38.20 -3.26
C PRO A 81 7.83 39.54 -2.54
N THR A 82 8.56 39.55 -1.42
CA THR A 82 9.04 40.79 -0.80
C THR A 82 10.13 41.35 -1.70
N GLY A 83 9.75 42.03 -2.78
CA GLY A 83 10.65 42.85 -3.56
C GLY A 83 10.93 44.15 -2.78
N PRO A 84 12.19 44.53 -2.50
CA PRO A 84 12.48 45.86 -2.01
C PRO A 84 12.37 46.83 -3.17
N GLY A 85 11.40 47.74 -3.09
CA GLY A 85 11.32 48.90 -3.96
C GLY A 85 12.52 49.81 -3.74
N THR A 86 13.16 50.23 -4.83
CA THR A 86 13.92 51.46 -4.85
C THR A 86 13.51 52.26 -6.09
N CYS A 87 12.63 53.24 -5.88
CA CYS A 87 12.51 54.38 -6.77
C CYS A 87 13.86 55.13 -6.73
N ARG A 88 14.46 55.42 -7.89
CA ARG A 88 15.53 56.41 -7.99
C ARG A 88 15.20 57.38 -9.12
N ASN A 89 15.28 58.66 -8.75
CA ASN A 89 15.02 59.86 -9.54
C ASN A 89 16.00 60.00 -10.70
#